data_AF-A0A0J8B161-F1
#
_entry.id   AF-A0A0J8B161-F1
#
_cell.length_a   1.000
_cell.length_b   1.000
_cell.length_c   1.000
_cell.angle_alpha   90.00
_cell.angle_beta   90.00
_cell.angle_gamma   90.00
#
_symmetry.space_group_name_H-M   'P 1'
#
loop_
_entity.id
_entity.type
_entity.pdbx_description
1 polymer ?
#
loop_
_entity_poly.entity_id
_entity_poly.type
_entity_poly.pdbx_seq_one_letter_code
_entity_poly.pdbx_strand_id
1 'polypeptide(L)'
;MPPKKAAKGSTKKSKAAARKAELLAQKQREEEERLRLEEEERQRRFEEERRRIEEEEKRQIRLGLKRDADRTRLENEREAGSTLETIIRMRKTGLDHEQTERAEWDKLLRCETLPDVNHEPDLSSYLTLWRDDTQTTPDLVIWQCEAAQELLFALDVVVAQARQTIRNDRIDWAIEKMAEIDQISQPALDRMTATLLTEADRDGAMLNMNVIKQSNSDLLK
;
A
#
# COMPACT_ATOMS: atom_id res chain seq x y z
N MET A 1 49.96 -50.57 120.67
CA MET A 1 49.59 -49.14 120.74
C MET A 1 49.31 -48.64 119.33
N PRO A 2 48.20 -47.91 119.10
CA PRO A 2 47.86 -47.24 117.83
C PRO A 2 48.48 -45.82 117.83
N PRO A 3 48.46 -45.05 116.71
CA PRO A 3 47.29 -44.21 116.39
C PRO A 3 47.06 -44.05 114.86
N LYS A 4 46.09 -43.31 114.32
CA LYS A 4 44.61 -43.22 114.48
C LYS A 4 44.14 -42.21 113.39
N LYS A 5 42.97 -42.45 112.75
CA LYS A 5 42.06 -41.48 112.04
C LYS A 5 42.55 -40.97 110.65
N ALA A 6 41.71 -40.63 109.65
CA ALA A 6 40.37 -40.05 109.66
C ALA A 6 39.61 -40.16 108.31
N ALA A 7 38.30 -39.86 108.37
CA ALA A 7 37.47 -39.19 107.34
C ALA A 7 36.85 -40.01 106.19
N LYS A 8 35.77 -40.73 106.51
CA LYS A 8 34.61 -40.90 105.61
C LYS A 8 33.88 -39.54 105.52
N GLY A 9 33.89 -38.89 104.35
CA GLY A 9 33.06 -37.68 104.14
C GLY A 9 33.30 -36.83 102.89
N SER A 10 34.43 -36.94 102.19
CA SER A 10 34.79 -35.99 101.11
C SER A 10 34.38 -36.38 99.69
N THR A 11 33.97 -37.64 99.44
CA THR A 11 33.77 -38.18 98.08
C THR A 11 32.46 -37.77 97.39
N LYS A 12 31.46 -37.26 98.12
CA LYS A 12 30.19 -36.79 97.50
C LYS A 12 30.30 -35.38 96.89
N LYS A 13 31.22 -34.55 97.39
CA LYS A 13 31.43 -33.16 96.92
C LYS A 13 32.31 -33.11 95.66
N SER A 14 33.25 -34.04 95.50
CA SER A 14 34.08 -34.16 94.28
C SER A 14 33.30 -34.72 93.08
N LYS A 15 32.39 -35.68 93.28
CA LYS A 15 31.54 -36.25 92.21
C LYS A 15 30.53 -35.22 91.66
N ALA A 16 30.02 -34.34 92.52
CA ALA A 16 29.13 -33.24 92.12
C ALA A 16 29.89 -32.12 91.36
N ALA A 17 31.15 -31.85 91.73
CA ALA A 17 32.02 -30.92 91.03
C ALA A 17 32.44 -31.46 89.64
N ALA A 18 32.77 -32.74 89.53
CA ALA A 18 33.07 -33.40 88.26
C ALA A 18 31.88 -33.38 87.29
N ARG A 19 30.66 -33.68 87.76
CA ARG A 19 29.45 -33.63 86.94
C ARG A 19 29.09 -32.21 86.48
N LYS A 20 29.38 -31.18 87.30
CA LYS A 20 29.23 -29.77 86.89
C LYS A 20 30.26 -29.36 85.83
N ALA A 21 31.50 -29.84 85.95
CA ALA A 21 32.56 -29.58 84.96
C ALA A 21 32.26 -30.25 83.62
N GLU A 22 31.76 -31.49 83.63
CA GLU A 22 31.34 -32.21 82.43
C GLU A 22 30.16 -31.52 81.72
N LEU A 23 29.17 -31.04 82.48
CA LEU A 23 28.01 -30.32 81.94
C LEU A 23 28.38 -28.92 81.40
N LEU A 24 29.40 -28.27 81.96
CA LEU A 24 29.99 -27.04 81.43
C LEU A 24 30.79 -27.30 80.15
N ALA A 25 31.58 -28.38 80.10
CA ALA A 25 32.33 -28.75 78.90
C ALA A 25 31.40 -29.18 77.75
N GLN A 26 30.29 -29.85 78.06
CA GLN A 26 29.27 -30.21 77.06
C GLN A 26 28.58 -28.96 76.50
N LYS A 27 28.19 -28.00 77.36
CA LYS A 27 27.64 -26.71 76.90
C LYS A 27 28.61 -25.91 76.04
N GLN A 28 29.90 -25.92 76.37
CA GLN A 28 30.92 -25.23 75.55
C GLN A 28 31.08 -25.87 74.17
N ARG A 29 31.02 -27.21 74.08
CA ARG A 29 31.05 -27.92 72.78
C ARG A 29 29.80 -27.64 71.95
N GLU A 30 28.62 -27.63 72.57
CA GLU A 30 27.36 -27.29 71.90
C GLU A 30 27.35 -25.82 71.42
N GLU A 31 27.90 -24.88 72.20
CA GLU A 31 28.05 -23.48 71.77
C GLU A 31 29.08 -23.31 70.64
N GLU A 32 30.22 -24.01 70.69
CA GLU A 32 31.24 -23.97 69.64
C GLU A 32 30.73 -24.59 68.33
N GLU A 33 30.01 -25.71 68.40
CA GLU A 33 29.40 -26.36 67.24
C GLU A 33 28.29 -25.49 66.64
N ARG A 34 27.49 -24.82 67.47
CA ARG A 34 26.47 -23.87 67.02
C ARG A 34 27.09 -22.64 66.35
N LEU A 35 28.21 -22.11 66.87
CA LEU A 35 28.95 -21.01 66.24
C LEU A 35 29.53 -21.42 64.87
N ARG A 36 30.08 -22.62 64.75
CA ARG A 36 30.60 -23.14 63.47
C ARG A 36 29.50 -23.29 62.43
N LEU A 37 28.33 -23.80 62.82
CA LEU A 37 27.18 -23.93 61.91
C LEU A 37 26.68 -22.55 61.44
N GLU A 38 26.65 -21.56 62.34
CA GLU A 38 26.22 -20.20 62.02
C GLU A 38 27.21 -19.48 61.08
N GLU A 39 28.52 -19.69 61.25
CA GLU A 39 29.54 -19.20 60.33
C GLU A 39 29.47 -19.89 58.96
N GLU A 40 29.28 -21.22 58.91
CA GLU A 40 29.14 -21.96 57.66
C GLU A 40 27.87 -21.54 56.89
N GLU A 41 26.75 -21.34 57.60
CA GLU A 41 25.51 -20.85 56.99
C GLU A 41 25.67 -19.42 56.45
N ARG A 42 26.39 -18.54 57.19
CA ARG A 42 26.68 -17.18 56.73
C ARG A 42 27.57 -17.19 55.48
N GLN A 43 28.58 -18.05 55.43
CA GLN A 43 29.45 -18.21 54.26
C GLN A 43 28.67 -18.73 53.05
N ARG A 44 27.83 -19.76 53.23
CA ARG A 44 26.98 -20.29 52.16
C ARG A 44 26.02 -19.25 51.59
N ARG A 45 25.37 -18.45 52.45
CA ARG A 45 24.48 -17.37 52.01
C ARG A 45 25.23 -16.31 51.20
N PHE A 46 26.44 -15.94 51.64
CA PHE A 46 27.27 -14.97 50.92
C PHE A 46 27.73 -15.49 49.54
N GLU A 47 28.13 -16.76 49.46
CA GLU A 47 28.49 -17.40 48.18
C GLU A 47 27.31 -17.54 47.24
N GLU A 48 26.13 -17.92 47.75
CA GLU A 48 24.93 -18.04 46.94
C GLU A 48 24.47 -16.68 46.40
N GLU A 49 24.52 -15.63 47.23
CA GLU A 49 24.18 -14.27 46.83
C GLU A 49 25.16 -13.72 45.79
N ARG A 50 26.47 -13.96 45.97
CA ARG A 50 27.48 -13.64 44.94
C ARG A 50 27.20 -14.36 43.62
N ARG A 51 26.85 -15.66 43.67
CA ARG A 51 26.55 -16.43 42.46
C ARG A 51 25.30 -15.91 41.75
N ARG A 52 24.26 -15.52 42.51
CA ARG A 52 23.04 -14.92 41.94
C ARG A 52 23.33 -13.59 41.25
N ILE A 53 24.15 -12.74 41.84
CA ILE A 53 24.54 -11.46 41.24
C ILE A 53 25.31 -11.69 39.93
N GLU A 54 26.29 -12.61 39.93
CA GLU A 54 27.08 -12.91 38.73
C GLU A 54 26.23 -13.54 37.61
N GLU A 55 25.29 -14.42 37.95
CA GLU A 55 24.35 -15.01 37.00
C GLU A 55 23.40 -13.96 36.40
N GLU A 56 22.93 -13.00 37.20
CA GLU A 56 22.06 -11.92 36.73
C GLU A 56 22.84 -10.92 35.86
N GLU A 57 24.08 -10.54 36.23
CA GLU A 57 24.94 -9.71 35.36
C GLU A 57 25.20 -10.39 34.01
N LYS A 58 25.54 -11.69 34.01
CA LYS A 58 25.71 -12.46 32.76
C LYS A 58 24.43 -12.51 31.94
N ARG A 59 23.25 -12.56 32.58
CA ARG A 59 21.97 -12.53 31.90
C ARG A 59 21.71 -11.16 31.28
N GLN A 60 21.96 -10.08 32.01
CA GLN A 60 21.79 -8.70 31.51
C GLN A 60 22.70 -8.42 30.32
N ILE A 61 23.98 -8.82 30.39
CA ILE A 61 24.92 -8.68 29.27
C ILE A 61 24.42 -9.44 28.04
N ARG A 62 23.95 -10.68 28.20
CA ARG A 62 23.43 -11.49 27.10
C ARG A 62 22.17 -10.89 26.47
N LEU A 63 21.27 -10.35 27.30
CA LEU A 63 20.06 -9.66 26.84
C LEU A 63 20.41 -8.36 26.10
N GLY A 64 21.39 -7.59 26.59
CA GLY A 64 21.91 -6.41 25.90
C GLY A 64 22.45 -6.75 24.52
N LEU A 65 23.35 -7.74 24.44
CA LEU A 65 23.94 -8.19 23.18
C LEU A 65 22.88 -8.66 22.17
N LYS A 66 21.85 -9.38 22.64
CA LYS A 66 20.75 -9.84 21.79
C LYS A 66 19.91 -8.67 21.27
N ARG A 67 19.59 -7.69 22.14
CA ARG A 67 18.83 -6.49 21.74
C ARG A 67 19.58 -5.65 20.71
N ASP A 68 20.89 -5.51 20.87
CA ASP A 68 21.71 -4.76 19.91
C ASP A 68 21.77 -5.48 18.57
N ALA A 69 21.99 -6.80 18.57
CA ALA A 69 21.95 -7.60 17.35
C ALA A 69 20.58 -7.53 16.63
N ASP A 70 19.48 -7.63 17.39
CA ASP A 70 18.12 -7.51 16.84
C ASP A 70 17.87 -6.10 16.28
N ARG A 71 18.35 -5.05 16.96
CA ARG A 71 18.26 -3.66 16.47
C ARG A 71 18.97 -3.50 15.13
N THR A 72 20.22 -3.96 15.04
CA THR A 72 20.99 -3.87 13.79
C THR A 72 20.32 -4.67 12.66
N ARG A 73 19.78 -5.85 12.95
CA ARG A 73 19.05 -6.65 11.97
C ARG A 73 17.81 -5.90 11.44
N LEU A 74 17.00 -5.34 12.33
CA LEU A 74 15.79 -4.59 11.95
C LEU A 74 16.12 -3.33 11.15
N GLU A 75 17.22 -2.64 11.48
CA GLU A 75 17.67 -1.45 10.77
C GLU A 75 18.12 -1.80 9.34
N ASN A 76 18.89 -2.88 9.18
CA ASN A 76 19.28 -3.40 7.87
C ASN A 76 18.06 -3.84 7.03
N GLU A 77 17.09 -4.54 7.62
CA GLU A 77 15.85 -4.95 6.95
C GLU A 77 15.05 -3.72 6.48
N ARG A 78 14.96 -2.68 7.32
CA ARG A 78 14.28 -1.42 6.98
C ARG A 78 14.97 -0.68 5.84
N GLU A 79 16.30 -0.57 5.88
CA GLU A 79 17.08 0.11 4.84
C GLU A 79 16.99 -0.64 3.49
N ALA A 80 17.07 -1.97 3.53
CA ALA A 80 16.87 -2.82 2.35
C ALA A 80 15.46 -2.65 1.77
N GLY A 81 14.42 -2.65 2.63
CA GLY A 81 13.04 -2.42 2.21
C GLY A 81 12.84 -1.04 1.57
N SER A 82 13.37 0.01 2.19
CA SER A 82 13.29 1.38 1.67
C SER A 82 14.00 1.52 0.31
N THR A 83 15.15 0.89 0.14
CA THR A 83 15.89 0.88 -1.12
C THR A 83 15.08 0.15 -2.21
N LEU A 84 14.49 -1.00 -1.89
CA LEU A 84 13.68 -1.76 -2.83
C LEU A 84 12.43 -0.99 -3.26
N GLU A 85 11.72 -0.36 -2.32
CA GLU A 85 10.56 0.49 -2.63
C GLU A 85 10.93 1.64 -3.56
N THR A 86 12.09 2.27 -3.34
CA THR A 86 12.60 3.34 -4.19
C THR A 86 12.87 2.83 -5.61
N ILE A 87 13.55 1.70 -5.74
CA ILE A 87 13.84 1.07 -7.04
C ILE A 87 12.55 0.72 -7.78
N ILE A 88 11.57 0.11 -7.09
CA ILE A 88 10.28 -0.25 -7.67
C ILE A 88 9.56 0.99 -8.18
N ARG A 89 9.53 2.06 -7.37
CA ARG A 89 8.90 3.33 -7.74
C ARG A 89 9.55 3.92 -8.98
N MET A 90 10.88 4.00 -9.02
CA MET A 90 11.63 4.53 -10.17
C MET A 90 11.40 3.70 -11.45
N ARG A 91 11.39 2.37 -11.33
CA ARG A 91 11.09 1.48 -12.46
C ARG A 91 9.67 1.69 -12.97
N LYS A 92 8.70 1.78 -12.07
CA LYS A 92 7.31 2.03 -12.44
C LYS A 92 7.18 3.36 -13.19
N THR A 93 7.74 4.45 -12.67
CA THR A 93 7.70 5.74 -13.34
C THR A 93 8.39 5.73 -14.70
N GLY A 94 9.49 4.97 -14.84
CA GLY A 94 10.16 4.82 -16.14
C GLY A 94 9.32 4.05 -17.15
N LEU A 95 8.65 2.97 -16.71
CA LEU A 95 7.73 2.20 -17.57
C LEU A 95 6.50 3.01 -17.96
N ASP A 96 5.93 3.77 -17.03
CA ASP A 96 4.79 4.64 -17.29
C ASP A 96 5.17 5.68 -18.36
N HIS A 97 6.36 6.30 -18.25
CA HIS A 97 6.86 7.26 -19.24
C HIS A 97 7.14 6.62 -20.61
N GLU A 98 7.77 5.45 -20.65
CA GLU A 98 8.02 4.73 -21.91
C GLU A 98 6.70 4.34 -22.60
N GLN A 99 5.68 3.96 -21.83
CA GLN A 99 4.35 3.68 -22.37
C GLN A 99 3.69 4.93 -22.95
N THR A 100 3.76 6.07 -22.25
CA THR A 100 3.20 7.33 -22.78
C THR A 100 3.90 7.76 -24.06
N GLU A 101 5.23 7.72 -24.10
CA GLU A 101 5.98 8.09 -25.32
C GLU A 101 5.64 7.16 -26.49
N ARG A 102 5.58 5.85 -26.25
CA ARG A 102 5.19 4.89 -27.29
C ARG A 102 3.78 5.14 -27.81
N ALA A 103 2.83 5.47 -26.93
CA ALA A 103 1.47 5.79 -27.32
C ALA A 103 1.42 7.08 -28.16
N GLU A 104 2.18 8.12 -27.80
CA GLU A 104 2.29 9.35 -28.58
C GLU A 104 2.91 9.09 -29.96
N TRP A 105 3.96 8.28 -30.04
CA TRP A 105 4.58 7.90 -31.32
C TRP A 105 3.63 7.06 -32.19
N ASP A 106 2.86 6.15 -31.63
CA ASP A 106 1.89 5.35 -32.39
C ASP A 106 0.75 6.24 -32.94
N LYS A 107 0.26 7.21 -32.15
CA LYS A 107 -0.71 8.22 -32.62
C LYS A 107 -0.16 9.02 -33.80
N LEU A 108 1.08 9.51 -33.70
CA LEU A 108 1.76 10.25 -34.77
C LEU A 108 1.91 9.41 -36.04
N LEU A 109 2.31 8.14 -35.91
CA LEU A 109 2.49 7.23 -37.05
C LEU A 109 1.18 6.87 -37.74
N ARG A 110 0.09 6.74 -36.97
CA ARG A 110 -1.26 6.46 -37.50
C ARG A 110 -1.95 7.69 -38.06
N CYS A 111 -1.37 8.89 -37.87
CA CYS A 111 -2.04 10.16 -38.12
C CYS A 111 -3.40 10.22 -37.39
N GLU A 112 -3.49 9.63 -36.19
CA GLU A 112 -4.68 9.75 -35.36
C GLU A 112 -4.81 11.20 -34.88
N THR A 113 -5.84 11.90 -35.37
CA THR A 113 -6.11 13.31 -35.06
C THR A 113 -7.06 13.49 -33.87
N LEU A 114 -7.51 12.38 -33.26
CA LEU A 114 -8.46 12.43 -32.15
C LEU A 114 -7.75 12.77 -30.82
N PRO A 115 -8.38 13.60 -29.98
CA PRO A 115 -7.80 14.01 -28.70
C PRO A 115 -7.75 12.85 -27.71
N ASP A 116 -6.84 12.94 -26.74
CA ASP A 116 -6.82 12.00 -25.62
C ASP A 116 -7.93 12.33 -24.62
N VAL A 117 -8.92 11.45 -24.47
CA VAL A 117 -10.03 11.63 -23.51
C VAL A 117 -9.59 11.62 -22.04
N ASN A 118 -8.40 11.10 -21.73
CA ASN A 118 -7.85 11.19 -20.38
C ASN A 118 -7.22 12.57 -20.11
N HIS A 119 -6.82 13.28 -21.17
CA HIS A 119 -6.27 14.63 -21.09
C HIS A 119 -7.36 15.67 -21.36
N GLU A 120 -8.06 16.05 -20.29
CA GLU A 120 -9.20 16.97 -20.33
C GLU A 120 -8.99 18.29 -21.11
N PRO A 121 -7.83 18.97 -21.03
CA PRO A 121 -7.59 20.18 -21.81
C PRO A 121 -7.56 19.94 -23.32
N ASP A 122 -7.05 18.79 -23.75
CA ASP A 122 -6.95 18.43 -25.17
C ASP A 122 -8.35 18.13 -25.74
N LEU A 123 -9.13 17.30 -25.05
CA LEU A 123 -10.52 17.06 -25.41
C LEU A 123 -11.35 18.34 -25.46
N SER A 124 -11.22 19.21 -24.45
CA SER A 124 -11.99 20.46 -24.39
C SER A 124 -11.62 21.43 -25.52
N SER A 125 -10.33 21.50 -25.88
CA SER A 125 -9.85 22.31 -26.99
C SER A 125 -10.37 21.77 -28.32
N TYR A 126 -10.31 20.45 -28.51
CA TYR A 126 -10.83 19.77 -29.70
C TYR A 126 -12.33 20.03 -29.89
N LEU A 127 -13.15 19.85 -28.84
CA LEU A 127 -14.59 20.08 -28.92
C LEU A 127 -14.94 21.55 -29.22
N THR A 128 -14.14 22.48 -28.69
CA THR A 128 -14.33 23.91 -29.00
C THR A 128 -14.05 24.19 -30.48
N LEU A 129 -12.94 23.69 -31.01
CA LEU A 129 -12.60 23.83 -32.43
C LEU A 129 -13.65 23.19 -33.34
N TRP A 130 -14.15 22.01 -32.98
CA TRP A 130 -15.18 21.31 -33.74
C TRP A 130 -16.52 22.06 -33.71
N ARG A 131 -16.93 22.59 -32.57
CA ARG A 131 -18.14 23.42 -32.47
C ARG A 131 -18.07 24.68 -33.33
N ASP A 132 -16.89 25.28 -33.43
CA ASP A 132 -16.67 26.50 -34.22
C ASP A 132 -16.52 26.21 -35.73
N ASP A 133 -16.32 24.95 -36.12
CA ASP A 133 -16.28 24.55 -37.52
C ASP A 133 -17.69 24.56 -38.14
N THR A 134 -17.87 25.40 -39.15
CA THR A 134 -19.16 25.61 -39.83
C THR A 134 -19.25 24.86 -41.16
N GLN A 135 -18.22 24.10 -41.53
CA GLN A 135 -18.23 23.34 -42.77
C GLN A 135 -19.19 22.15 -42.68
N THR A 136 -20.04 22.01 -43.70
CA THR A 136 -21.08 20.96 -43.77
C THR A 136 -20.98 20.13 -45.04
N THR A 137 -19.77 19.89 -45.53
CA THR A 137 -19.59 18.95 -46.66
C THR A 137 -19.89 17.52 -46.20
N PRO A 138 -20.55 16.67 -47.01
CA PRO A 138 -20.95 15.33 -46.58
C PRO A 138 -19.79 14.49 -46.03
N ASP A 139 -18.64 14.46 -46.73
CA ASP A 139 -17.48 13.67 -46.30
C ASP A 139 -16.95 14.11 -44.94
N LEU A 140 -16.94 15.42 -44.67
CA LEU A 140 -16.51 15.97 -43.39
C LEU A 140 -17.48 15.59 -42.27
N VAL A 141 -18.80 15.69 -42.51
CA VAL A 141 -19.82 15.34 -41.51
C VAL A 141 -19.76 13.85 -41.17
N ILE A 142 -19.57 12.97 -42.18
CA ILE A 142 -19.40 11.53 -41.96
C ILE A 142 -18.16 11.27 -41.09
N TRP A 143 -17.02 11.87 -41.44
CA TRP A 143 -15.78 11.75 -40.66
C TRP A 143 -15.96 12.27 -39.22
N GLN A 144 -16.63 13.40 -39.05
CA GLN A 144 -16.96 13.98 -37.75
C GLN A 144 -17.86 13.04 -36.93
N CYS A 145 -18.83 12.35 -37.55
CA CYS A 145 -19.66 11.35 -36.87
C CYS A 145 -18.85 10.11 -36.44
N GLU A 146 -17.93 9.64 -37.28
CA GLU A 146 -17.01 8.55 -36.91
C GLU A 146 -16.14 8.95 -35.72
N ALA A 147 -15.55 10.15 -35.76
CA ALA A 147 -14.80 10.74 -34.67
C ALA A 147 -15.64 10.88 -33.38
N ALA A 148 -16.91 11.30 -33.49
CA ALA A 148 -17.84 11.39 -32.36
C ALA A 148 -17.98 10.03 -31.68
N GLN A 149 -18.22 9.00 -32.47
CA GLN A 149 -18.46 7.65 -31.98
C GLN A 149 -17.23 7.08 -31.28
N GLU A 150 -16.03 7.28 -31.84
CA GLU A 150 -14.78 6.86 -31.19
C GLU A 150 -14.56 7.56 -29.85
N LEU A 151 -14.79 8.87 -29.78
CA LEU A 151 -14.68 9.63 -28.53
C LEU A 151 -15.70 9.21 -27.49
N LEU A 152 -16.95 8.91 -27.89
CA LEU A 152 -17.98 8.40 -26.98
C LEU A 152 -17.58 7.05 -26.39
N PHE A 153 -17.06 6.11 -27.20
CA PHE A 153 -16.55 4.83 -26.69
C PHE A 153 -15.38 5.02 -25.73
N ALA A 154 -14.46 5.93 -26.03
CA ALA A 154 -13.33 6.22 -25.16
C ALA A 154 -13.79 6.83 -23.82
N LEU A 155 -14.80 7.72 -23.83
CA LEU A 155 -15.39 8.29 -22.62
C LEU A 155 -16.18 7.24 -21.81
N ASP A 156 -16.86 6.29 -22.44
CA ASP A 156 -17.49 5.16 -21.74
C ASP A 156 -16.48 4.33 -20.94
N VAL A 157 -15.28 4.12 -21.49
CA VAL A 157 -14.18 3.47 -20.76
C VAL A 157 -13.75 4.30 -19.56
N VAL A 158 -13.65 5.63 -19.69
CA VAL A 158 -13.34 6.54 -18.57
C VAL A 158 -14.40 6.45 -17.47
N VAL A 159 -15.70 6.42 -17.83
CA VAL A 159 -16.80 6.24 -16.87
C VAL A 159 -16.68 4.89 -16.16
N ALA A 160 -16.41 3.81 -16.89
CA ALA A 160 -16.26 2.47 -16.32
C ALA A 160 -15.09 2.41 -15.32
N GLN A 161 -13.95 3.02 -15.65
CA GLN A 161 -12.79 3.10 -14.76
C GLN A 161 -13.08 3.98 -13.53
N ALA A 162 -13.71 5.13 -13.72
CA ALA A 162 -14.06 6.05 -12.64
C ALA A 162 -14.99 5.39 -11.62
N ARG A 163 -15.96 4.58 -12.08
CA ARG A 163 -16.86 3.77 -11.23
C ARG A 163 -16.12 2.78 -10.34
N GLN A 164 -15.06 2.13 -10.84
CA GLN A 164 -14.24 1.21 -10.04
C GLN A 164 -13.50 1.95 -8.91
N THR A 165 -13.11 3.19 -9.15
CA THR A 165 -12.41 4.05 -8.18
C THR A 165 -13.32 4.94 -7.34
N ILE A 166 -14.66 4.85 -7.53
CA ILE A 166 -15.67 5.69 -6.86
C ILE A 166 -15.37 7.20 -7.01
N ARG A 167 -14.93 7.60 -8.21
CA ARG A 167 -14.66 9.01 -8.55
C ARG A 167 -15.87 9.60 -9.28
N ASN A 168 -16.85 10.08 -8.51
CA ASN A 168 -18.11 10.60 -9.05
C ASN A 168 -17.91 11.88 -9.87
N ASP A 169 -16.99 12.74 -9.47
CA ASP A 169 -16.56 13.93 -10.21
C ASP A 169 -16.13 13.60 -11.65
N ARG A 170 -15.34 12.53 -11.81
CA ARG A 170 -14.88 12.10 -13.13
C ARG A 170 -15.99 11.46 -13.97
N ILE A 171 -16.96 10.82 -13.32
CA ILE A 171 -18.15 10.28 -13.99
C ILE A 171 -19.00 11.42 -14.54
N ASP A 172 -19.31 12.41 -13.70
CA ASP A 172 -20.14 13.55 -14.06
C ASP A 172 -19.50 14.35 -15.21
N TRP A 173 -18.19 14.61 -15.11
CA TRP A 173 -17.42 15.25 -16.18
C TRP A 173 -17.48 14.47 -17.50
N ALA A 174 -17.29 13.16 -17.48
CA ALA A 174 -17.31 12.35 -18.69
C ALA A 174 -18.70 12.35 -19.34
N ILE A 175 -19.76 12.25 -18.54
CA ILE A 175 -21.15 12.33 -19.01
C ILE A 175 -21.44 13.70 -19.64
N GLU A 176 -20.96 14.78 -19.01
CA GLU A 176 -21.09 16.13 -19.57
C GLU A 176 -20.42 16.24 -20.95
N LYS A 177 -19.20 15.69 -21.09
CA LYS A 177 -18.47 15.70 -22.36
C LYS A 177 -19.13 14.83 -23.43
N MET A 178 -19.70 13.69 -23.06
CA MET A 178 -20.50 12.87 -23.98
C MET A 178 -21.71 13.66 -24.51
N ALA A 179 -22.41 14.37 -23.62
CA ALA A 179 -23.53 15.22 -24.02
C ALA A 179 -23.10 16.39 -24.92
N GLU A 180 -21.92 16.98 -24.70
CA GLU A 180 -21.35 18.02 -25.58
C GLU A 180 -21.06 17.47 -26.99
N ILE A 181 -20.49 16.26 -27.10
CA ILE A 181 -20.25 15.59 -28.39
C ILE A 181 -21.57 15.34 -29.14
N ASP A 182 -22.60 14.85 -28.45
CA ASP A 182 -23.93 14.63 -29.05
C ASP A 182 -24.55 15.94 -29.54
N GLN A 183 -24.41 17.03 -28.77
CA GLN A 183 -24.93 18.34 -29.15
C GLN A 183 -24.25 18.95 -30.38
N ILE A 184 -22.98 18.60 -30.64
CA ILE A 184 -22.25 19.07 -31.82
C ILE A 184 -22.57 18.21 -33.05
N SER A 185 -22.53 16.88 -32.88
CA SER A 185 -22.60 15.93 -34.00
C SER A 185 -24.02 15.74 -34.55
N GLN A 186 -25.05 15.68 -33.70
CA GLN A 186 -26.43 15.43 -34.14
C GLN A 186 -26.97 16.52 -35.09
N PRO A 187 -26.84 17.83 -34.77
CA PRO A 187 -27.34 18.88 -35.67
C PRO A 187 -26.58 18.93 -37.00
N ALA A 188 -25.31 18.56 -37.02
CA ALA A 188 -24.53 18.49 -38.25
C ALA A 188 -25.07 17.36 -39.16
N LEU A 189 -25.32 16.18 -38.58
CA LEU A 189 -25.91 15.04 -39.29
C LEU A 189 -27.33 15.34 -39.81
N ASP A 190 -28.16 15.98 -38.99
CA ASP A 190 -29.52 16.38 -39.37
C ASP A 190 -29.53 17.35 -40.56
N ARG A 191 -28.64 18.37 -40.53
CA ARG A 191 -28.51 19.34 -41.63
C ARG A 191 -28.02 18.69 -42.92
N MET A 192 -27.04 17.80 -42.83
CA MET A 192 -26.54 17.07 -44.00
C MET A 192 -27.65 16.18 -44.57
N THR A 193 -28.34 15.43 -43.73
CA THR A 193 -29.44 14.54 -44.14
C THR A 193 -30.56 15.33 -44.81
N ALA A 194 -30.95 16.48 -44.24
CA ALA A 194 -31.93 17.37 -44.85
C ALA A 194 -31.48 17.86 -46.23
N THR A 195 -30.21 18.27 -46.36
CA THR A 195 -29.65 18.73 -47.64
C THR A 195 -29.69 17.63 -48.70
N LEU A 196 -29.19 16.43 -48.36
CA LEU A 196 -29.18 15.28 -49.27
C LEU A 196 -30.59 14.87 -49.72
N LEU A 197 -31.57 14.91 -48.81
CA LEU A 197 -32.97 14.62 -49.14
C LEU A 197 -33.55 15.66 -50.10
N THR A 198 -33.25 16.95 -49.90
CA THR A 198 -33.71 18.02 -50.81
C THR A 198 -33.06 17.94 -52.19
N GLU A 199 -31.78 17.56 -52.27
CA GLU A 199 -31.08 17.35 -53.53
C GLU A 199 -31.66 16.14 -54.28
N ALA A 200 -31.89 15.03 -53.58
CA ALA A 200 -32.50 13.83 -54.15
C ALA A 200 -33.91 14.10 -54.71
N ASP A 201 -34.74 14.87 -53.99
CA ASP A 201 -36.08 15.25 -54.47
C ASP A 201 -36.00 16.14 -55.72
N ARG A 202 -35.06 17.10 -55.73
CA ARG A 202 -34.82 17.97 -56.89
C ARG A 202 -34.38 17.19 -58.12
N ASP A 203 -33.44 16.25 -57.97
CA ASP A 203 -32.92 15.44 -59.06
C ASP A 203 -33.99 14.48 -59.59
N GLY A 204 -34.78 13.88 -58.70
CA GLY A 204 -35.95 13.08 -59.07
C GLY A 204 -36.97 13.88 -59.88
N ALA A 205 -37.27 15.12 -59.48
CA ALA A 205 -38.16 16.01 -60.21
C ALA A 205 -37.61 16.38 -61.61
N MET A 206 -36.30 16.65 -61.71
CA MET A 206 -35.63 16.95 -62.98
C MET A 206 -35.63 15.76 -63.94
N LEU A 207 -35.37 14.55 -63.45
CA LEU A 207 -35.44 13.32 -64.24
C LEU A 207 -36.86 13.09 -64.77
N ASN A 208 -37.87 13.25 -63.92
CA ASN A 208 -39.27 13.11 -64.31
C ASN A 208 -39.69 14.13 -65.38
N MET A 209 -39.26 15.40 -65.26
CA MET A 209 -39.52 16.41 -66.29
C MET A 209 -38.85 16.09 -67.64
N ASN A 210 -37.65 15.52 -67.62
CA ASN A 210 -36.93 15.13 -68.84
C ASN A 210 -37.60 13.94 -69.55
N VAL A 211 -38.10 12.95 -68.79
CA VAL A 211 -38.86 11.81 -69.33
C VAL A 211 -40.19 12.27 -69.96
N ILE A 212 -40.89 13.22 -69.34
CA ILE A 212 -42.13 13.79 -69.90
C ILE A 212 -41.85 14.57 -71.20
N LYS A 213 -40.76 15.36 -71.24
CA LYS A 213 -40.35 16.08 -72.46
C LYS A 213 -39.99 15.14 -73.61
N GLN A 214 -39.27 14.05 -73.34
CA GLN A 214 -38.94 13.04 -74.34
C GLN A 214 -40.19 12.32 -74.86
N SER A 215 -41.06 11.85 -73.95
CA SER A 215 -42.32 11.19 -74.32
C SER A 215 -43.23 12.07 -75.19
N ASN A 216 -43.33 13.36 -74.89
CA ASN A 216 -44.10 14.31 -75.71
C ASN A 216 -43.44 14.62 -77.06
N SER A 217 -42.11 14.60 -77.14
CA SER A 217 -41.39 14.76 -78.40
C SER A 217 -41.53 13.55 -79.32
N ASP A 218 -41.68 12.35 -78.76
CA ASP A 218 -41.85 11.12 -79.53
C ASP A 218 -43.29 10.91 -80.01
N LEU A 219 -44.28 11.50 -79.32
CA LEU A 219 -45.69 11.52 -79.74
C LEU A 219 -45.98 12.52 -80.88
N LEU A 220 -45.07 13.45 -81.17
CA LEU A 220 -45.20 14.50 -82.20
C LEU A 220 -44.44 14.20 -83.50
N LYS A 221 -43.85 13.00 -83.63
CA LYS A 221 -43.23 12.48 -84.86
C LYS A 221 -44.10 11.39 -85.49
#